data_AF-A0A836ZT09-F1
#
_entry.id   AF-A0A836ZT09-F1
#
_cell.length_a   1.000
_cell.length_b   1.000
_cell.length_c   1.000
_cell.angle_alpha   90.00
_cell.angle_beta   90.00
_cell.angle_gamma   90.00
#
_symmetry.space_group_name_H-M   'P 1'
#
loop_
_entity.id
_entity.type
_entity.pdbx_description
1 polymer ?
#
loop_
_entity_poly.entity_id
_entity_poly.type
_entity_poly.pdbx_seq_one_letter_code
_entity_poly.pdbx_strand_id
1 'polypeptide(L)'
;MNVNEFLQRLSDALAGERQALLENDIDGLMRHTQDKLSALHALEAAMPAGEEERLRELAEANRANGALLARRRREVNWALRHLGRTESAPSYDAKGQSSVLRGGRSLAVA
;
A
#
# COMPACT_ATOMS: atom_id res chain seq x y z
N MET A 1 28.82 -1.78 -2.63
CA MET A 1 27.58 -2.32 -2.05
C MET A 1 27.21 -3.55 -2.86
N ASN A 2 27.10 -4.70 -2.20
CA ASN A 2 27.01 -6.00 -2.89
C ASN A 2 25.54 -6.37 -3.15
N VAL A 3 25.24 -7.19 -4.16
CA VAL A 3 23.87 -7.59 -4.51
C VAL A 3 23.12 -8.16 -3.30
N ASN A 4 23.79 -9.01 -2.53
CA ASN A 4 23.23 -9.64 -1.33
C ASN A 4 22.85 -8.62 -0.24
N GLU A 5 23.61 -7.51 -0.14
CA GLU A 5 23.30 -6.42 0.79
C GLU A 5 22.00 -5.71 0.38
N PHE A 6 21.77 -5.49 -0.91
CA PHE A 6 20.52 -4.90 -1.39
C PHE A 6 19.33 -5.86 -1.22
N LEU A 7 19.52 -7.16 -1.40
CA LEU A 7 18.50 -8.18 -1.10
C LEU A 7 18.16 -8.20 0.39
N GLN A 8 19.15 -8.10 1.28
CA GLN A 8 18.92 -8.02 2.71
C GLN A 8 18.17 -6.74 3.09
N ARG A 9 18.57 -5.59 2.55
CA ARG A 9 17.86 -4.32 2.79
C ARG A 9 16.41 -4.37 2.30
N LEU A 10 16.15 -5.03 1.17
CA LEU A 10 14.79 -5.26 0.69
C LEU A 10 14.00 -6.17 1.65
N SER A 11 14.62 -7.24 2.15
CA SER A 11 14.03 -8.11 3.17
C SER A 11 13.64 -7.34 4.43
N ASP A 12 14.57 -6.54 4.95
CA ASP A 12 14.36 -5.75 6.18
C ASP A 12 13.25 -4.71 5.98
N ALA A 13 13.22 -4.05 4.81
CA ALA A 13 12.17 -3.10 4.47
C ALA A 13 10.79 -3.78 4.39
N LEU A 14 10.69 -4.97 3.77
CA LEU A 14 9.41 -5.71 3.70
C LEU A 14 8.94 -6.20 5.07
N ALA A 15 9.86 -6.60 5.95
CA ALA A 15 9.54 -6.95 7.33
C ALA A 15 9.07 -5.73 8.15
N GLY A 16 9.76 -4.60 8.00
CA GLY A 16 9.37 -3.32 8.61
C GLY A 16 8.00 -2.84 8.14
N GLU A 17 7.72 -2.88 6.82
CA GLU A 17 6.40 -2.56 6.27
C GLU A 17 5.31 -3.43 6.89
N ARG A 18 5.56 -4.74 7.03
CA ARG A 18 4.60 -5.66 7.64
C ARG A 18 4.29 -5.26 9.08
N GLN A 19 5.32 -4.96 9.88
CA GLN A 19 5.14 -4.58 11.28
C GLN A 19 4.37 -3.27 11.39
N ALA A 20 4.74 -2.26 10.59
CA ALA A 20 4.06 -0.99 10.53
C ALA A 20 2.56 -1.14 10.16
N LEU A 21 2.22 -2.05 9.25
CA LEU A 21 0.82 -2.36 8.89
C LEU A 21 0.03 -3.05 10.01
N LEU A 22 0.69 -3.86 10.83
CA LEU A 22 0.08 -4.52 11.99
C LEU A 22 -0.16 -3.52 13.12
N GLU A 23 0.82 -2.64 13.38
CA GLU A 23 0.79 -1.64 14.44
C GLU A 23 0.02 -0.36 14.06
N ASN A 24 -0.33 -0.19 12.78
CA ASN A 24 -0.89 1.05 12.21
C ASN A 24 0.07 2.24 12.32
N ASP A 25 1.37 1.98 12.30
CA ASP A 25 2.39 3.02 12.24
C ASP A 25 2.52 3.53 10.80
N ILE A 26 1.90 4.68 10.51
CA ILE A 26 1.91 5.27 9.17
C ILE A 26 3.30 5.84 8.83
N ASP A 27 3.99 6.42 9.80
CA ASP A 27 5.32 7.02 9.59
C ASP A 27 6.37 5.93 9.36
N GLY A 28 6.30 4.84 10.13
CA GLY A 28 7.10 3.64 9.91
C GLY A 28 6.83 3.01 8.54
N LEU A 29 5.55 2.93 8.14
CA LEU A 29 5.19 2.40 6.82
C LEU A 29 5.80 3.23 5.69
N MET A 30 5.67 4.56 5.75
CA MET A 30 6.24 5.47 4.74
C MET A 30 7.76 5.33 4.64
N ARG A 31 8.44 5.24 5.79
CA ARG A 31 9.89 5.05 5.85
C ARG A 31 10.33 3.75 5.21
N HIS A 32 9.70 2.63 5.59
CA HIS A 32 10.04 1.32 5.05
C HIS A 32 9.67 1.19 3.57
N THR A 33 8.63 1.88 3.10
CA THR A 33 8.34 1.98 1.66
C THR A 33 9.44 2.73 0.92
N GLN A 34 9.97 3.82 1.48
CA GLN A 34 11.10 4.51 0.86
C GLN A 34 12.35 3.63 0.82
N ASP A 35 12.66 2.92 1.90
CA ASP A 35 13.79 1.99 1.97
C ASP A 35 13.63 0.84 0.94
N LYS A 36 12.42 0.30 0.81
CA LYS A 36 12.08 -0.71 -0.20
C LYS A 36 12.36 -0.21 -1.62
N LEU A 37 11.89 0.99 -1.97
CA LEU A 37 12.09 1.57 -3.31
C LEU A 37 13.58 1.81 -3.58
N SER A 38 14.32 2.31 -2.59
CA SER A 38 15.77 2.52 -2.71
C SER A 38 16.53 1.20 -2.91
N ALA A 39 16.15 0.13 -2.21
CA ALA A 39 16.74 -1.20 -2.40
C ALA A 39 16.40 -1.79 -3.78
N LEU A 40 15.16 -1.63 -4.25
CA LEU A 40 14.73 -2.09 -5.57
C LEU A 40 15.49 -1.40 -6.71
N HIS A 41 15.61 -0.07 -6.69
CA HIS A 41 16.39 0.67 -7.70
C HIS A 41 17.85 0.20 -7.76
N ALA A 42 18.44 -0.09 -6.59
CA ALA A 42 19.81 -0.60 -6.54
C ALA A 42 19.94 -2.03 -7.10
N LEU A 43 18.95 -2.90 -6.84
CA LEU A 43 18.89 -4.23 -7.43
C LEU A 43 18.68 -4.19 -8.94
N GLU A 44 17.80 -3.32 -9.43
CA GLU A 44 17.57 -3.12 -10.87
C GLU A 44 18.85 -2.65 -11.58
N ALA A 45 19.61 -1.75 -10.97
CA ALA A 45 20.90 -1.30 -11.52
C ALA A 45 21.99 -2.39 -11.50
N ALA A 46 21.96 -3.26 -10.49
CA ALA A 46 22.96 -4.32 -10.33
C ALA A 46 22.65 -5.59 -11.15
N MET A 47 21.40 -5.79 -11.60
CA MET A 47 20.93 -6.95 -12.36
C MET A 47 21.40 -8.30 -11.75
N PRO A 48 20.86 -8.68 -10.58
CA PRO A 48 21.28 -9.88 -9.86
C PRO A 48 21.03 -11.17 -10.67
N ALA A 49 22.11 -11.85 -11.06
CA ALA A 49 22.06 -13.16 -11.68
C ALA A 49 22.22 -14.27 -10.63
N GLY A 50 21.39 -15.31 -10.69
CA GLY A 50 21.47 -16.47 -9.78
C GLY A 50 20.72 -16.35 -8.45
N GLU A 51 20.08 -15.21 -8.17
CA GLU A 51 19.32 -14.96 -6.93
C GLU A 51 17.79 -15.10 -7.12
N GLU A 52 17.37 -15.85 -8.14
CA GLU A 52 15.96 -15.97 -8.55
C GLU A 52 15.05 -16.50 -7.44
N GLU A 53 15.53 -17.49 -6.68
CA GLU A 53 14.77 -18.07 -5.58
C GLU A 53 14.56 -17.05 -4.48
N ARG A 54 15.61 -16.31 -4.10
CA ARG A 54 15.53 -15.29 -3.07
C ARG A 54 14.61 -14.14 -3.49
N LEU A 55 14.67 -13.72 -4.75
CA LEU A 55 13.76 -12.73 -5.29
C LEU A 55 12.31 -13.21 -5.31
N ARG A 56 12.06 -14.51 -5.56
CA ARG A 56 10.73 -15.10 -5.51
C ARG A 56 10.15 -15.06 -4.09
N GLU A 57 10.92 -15.43 -3.08
CA GLU A 57 10.52 -15.32 -1.67
C GLU A 57 10.16 -13.87 -1.29
N LEU A 58 11.00 -12.90 -1.69
CA LEU A 58 10.74 -11.48 -1.41
C LEU A 58 9.50 -10.97 -2.15
N ALA A 59 9.25 -11.45 -3.37
CA ALA A 59 8.04 -11.13 -4.12
C ALA A 59 6.78 -11.71 -3.45
N GLU A 60 6.87 -12.90 -2.86
CA GLU A 60 5.78 -13.49 -2.05
C GLU A 60 5.49 -12.67 -0.80
N ALA A 61 6.53 -12.27 -0.07
CA ALA A 61 6.40 -11.39 1.09
C ALA A 61 5.74 -10.05 0.73
N ASN A 62 6.14 -9.45 -0.41
CA ASN A 62 5.53 -8.23 -0.92
C ASN A 62 4.04 -8.43 -1.25
N ARG A 63 3.67 -9.52 -1.93
CA ARG A 63 2.26 -9.85 -2.20
C ARG A 63 1.44 -10.01 -0.92
N ALA A 64 2.00 -10.64 0.10
CA ALA A 64 1.36 -10.79 1.40
C ALA A 64 1.12 -9.43 2.08
N ASN A 65 2.10 -8.52 2.05
CA ASN A 65 1.94 -7.14 2.53
C ASN A 65 0.88 -6.36 1.73
N GLY A 66 0.86 -6.54 0.41
CA GLY A 66 -0.18 -5.96 -0.46
C GLY A 66 -1.60 -6.42 -0.11
N ALA A 67 -1.78 -7.69 0.28
CA ALA A 67 -3.06 -8.20 0.74
C ALA A 67 -3.53 -7.54 2.06
N LEU A 68 -2.60 -7.29 3.00
CA LEU A 68 -2.87 -6.56 4.24
C LEU A 68 -3.30 -5.12 3.96
N LEU A 69 -2.59 -4.40 3.10
CA LEU A 69 -2.93 -3.06 2.65
C LEU A 69 -4.32 -3.02 1.99
N ALA A 70 -4.61 -3.95 1.09
CA ALA A 70 -5.89 -4.01 0.42
C ALA A 70 -7.04 -4.23 1.41
N ARG A 71 -6.83 -5.05 2.45
CA ARG A 71 -7.79 -5.25 3.54
C ARG A 71 -7.99 -3.97 4.33
N ARG A 72 -6.92 -3.31 4.78
CA ARG A 72 -6.98 -2.04 5.53
C ARG A 72 -7.70 -0.96 4.74
N ARG A 73 -7.40 -0.83 3.44
CA ARG A 73 -8.08 0.13 2.56
C ARG A 73 -9.59 -0.14 2.48
N ARG A 74 -10.02 -1.40 2.44
CA ARG A 74 -11.45 -1.76 2.49
C ARG A 74 -12.08 -1.39 3.82
N GLU A 75 -11.41 -1.65 4.94
CA GLU A 75 -11.89 -1.30 6.29
C GLU A 75 -12.05 0.22 6.45
N VAL A 76 -11.05 1.00 6.02
CA VAL A 76 -11.10 2.47 6.02
C VAL A 76 -12.22 2.98 5.12
N ASN A 77 -12.32 2.47 3.89
CA ASN A 77 -13.40 2.87 2.97
C ASN A 77 -14.78 2.51 3.51
N TRP A 78 -14.92 1.36 4.17
CA TRP A 78 -16.16 0.99 4.86
C TRP A 78 -16.46 2.01 5.97
N ALA A 79 -15.51 2.32 6.85
CA ALA A 79 -15.70 3.29 7.94
C ALA A 79 -16.06 4.69 7.42
N LEU A 80 -15.36 5.17 6.39
CA LEU A 80 -15.64 6.46 5.75
C LEU A 80 -17.06 6.52 5.16
N ARG A 81 -17.51 5.45 4.49
CA ARG A 81 -18.89 5.35 3.99
C ARG A 81 -19.92 5.40 5.12
N HIS A 82 -19.65 4.73 6.25
CA HIS A 82 -20.55 4.72 7.41
C HIS A 82 -20.56 6.07 8.16
N LEU A 83 -19.46 6.82 8.14
CA LEU A 83 -19.36 8.17 8.71
C LEU A 83 -19.96 9.26 7.79
N GLY A 84 -20.70 8.88 6.76
CA GLY A 84 -21.39 9.81 5.85
C GLY A 84 -20.52 10.37 4.73
N ARG A 85 -19.31 9.83 4.52
CA ARG A 85 -18.50 10.13 3.33
C ARG A 85 -18.97 9.22 2.19
N THR A 86 -20.02 9.66 1.50
CA THR A 86 -20.44 9.05 0.24
C THR A 86 -19.45 9.46 -0.85
N GLU A 87 -18.56 8.56 -1.27
CA GLU A 87 -18.02 8.66 -2.63
C GLU A 87 -19.22 8.70 -3.58
N SER A 88 -19.19 9.59 -4.58
CA SER A 88 -20.25 9.73 -5.59
C SER A 88 -20.70 8.35 -6.06
N ALA A 89 -21.90 7.94 -5.66
CA ALA A 89 -22.59 6.85 -6.31
C ALA A 89 -22.74 7.22 -7.80
N PRO A 90 -22.76 6.25 -8.73
CA PRO A 90 -23.02 6.54 -10.13
C PRO A 90 -24.33 7.33 -10.22
N SER A 91 -24.25 8.50 -10.86
CA SER A 91 -25.26 9.55 -10.90
C SER A 91 -26.53 9.19 -11.67
N TYR A 92 -26.92 7.93 -11.74
CA TYR A 92 -28.06 7.49 -12.55
C TYR A 92 -28.94 6.55 -11.74
N ASP A 93 -30.17 6.99 -11.48
CA ASP A 93 -31.23 6.09 -11.02
C ASP A 93 -31.63 5.12 -12.15
N ALA A 94 -32.50 4.14 -11.85
CA ALA A 94 -33.03 3.21 -12.86
C ALA A 94 -33.86 3.89 -13.97
N LYS A 95 -34.02 5.22 -13.94
CA LYS A 95 -34.67 6.06 -14.96
C LYS A 95 -33.70 7.01 -15.67
N GLY A 96 -32.38 6.89 -15.42
CA GLY A 96 -31.34 7.69 -16.05
C GLY A 96 -31.23 9.14 -15.57
N GLN A 97 -31.76 9.49 -14.39
CA GLN A 97 -31.74 10.86 -13.89
C GLN A 97 -30.53 11.15 -12.98
N SER A 98 -29.89 12.30 -13.23
CA SER A 98 -28.78 12.82 -12.43
C SER A 98 -29.26 13.54 -11.17
N SER A 99 -29.45 12.78 -10.10
CA SER A 99 -29.64 13.35 -8.76
C SER A 99 -28.30 13.87 -8.25
N VAL A 100 -28.01 15.14 -8.51
CA VAL A 100 -26.88 15.85 -7.89
C VAL A 100 -27.29 16.24 -6.47
N LEU A 101 -27.10 15.32 -5.52
CA LEU A 101 -27.09 15.67 -4.10
C LEU A 101 -25.68 16.13 -3.72
N ARG A 102 -25.42 17.43 -3.88
CA ARG A 102 -24.28 18.09 -3.23
C ARG A 102 -24.59 18.26 -1.74
N GLY A 103 -23.72 17.70 -0.90
CA GLY A 103 -23.74 17.93 0.54
C GLY A 103 -22.65 17.20 1.32
N GLY A 104 -21.47 16.98 0.74
CA GLY A 104 -20.33 16.43 1.49
C GLY A 104 -19.73 17.50 2.41
N ARG A 105 -19.76 17.29 3.73
CA ARG A 105 -19.03 18.15 4.68
C ARG A 105 -17.54 17.85 4.59
N SER A 106 -16.73 18.89 4.44
CA SER A 106 -15.27 18.80 4.50
C SER A 106 -14.85 18.42 5.91
N LEU A 107 -14.41 17.17 6.11
CA LEU A 107 -13.59 16.83 7.26
C LEU A 107 -12.17 17.26 6.93
N ALA A 108 -11.77 18.42 7.47
CA ALA A 108 -10.39 18.86 7.48
C ALA A 108 -9.59 17.80 8.25
N VAL A 109 -8.62 17.19 7.56
CA VAL A 109 -7.59 16.35 8.18
C VAL A 109 -6.45 17.32 8.52
N ALA A 110 -6.16 17.45 9.81
CA ALA A 110 -5.06 18.24 10.36
C ALA A 110 -3.73 17.48 10.25
#